data_AF-A0A6N7A6C1-F1
#
_entry.id   AF-A0A6N7A6C1-F1
#
_cell.length_a   1.000
_cell.length_b   1.000
_cell.length_c   1.000
_cell.angle_alpha   90.00
_cell.angle_beta   90.00
_cell.angle_gamma   90.00
#
_symmetry.space_group_name_H-M   'P 1'
#
loop_
_entity.id
_entity.type
_entity.pdbx_description
1 polymer ?
#
loop_
_entity_poly.entity_id
_entity_poly.type
_entity_poly.pdbx_seq_one_letter_code
_entity_poly.pdbx_strand_id
1 'polypeptide(L)' 'MGPTQSSEKNMKKKTELNDELRPEYKMKSLLKGGVRGKYAARYRAGTNLVLLEPEVAKAFPNEKAVNEALKLVIKLKQV' A
#
# COMPACT_ATOMS: atom_id res chain seq x y z
N MET A 1 -7.94 64.35 -7.69
CA MET A 1 -7.38 63.13 -8.31
C MET A 1 -6.18 62.72 -7.47
N GLY A 2 -6.27 61.61 -6.74
CA GLY A 2 -5.22 61.10 -5.86
C GLY A 2 -5.76 59.93 -5.04
N PRO A 3 -5.14 58.74 -5.08
CA PRO A 3 -5.78 57.50 -4.68
C PRO A 3 -5.65 57.28 -3.17
N THR A 4 -6.72 56.85 -2.51
CA THR A 4 -6.63 56.27 -1.17
C THR A 4 -7.12 54.83 -1.21
N GLN A 5 -6.16 53.95 -0.97
CA GLN A 5 -6.26 52.51 -0.86
C GLN A 5 -7.25 52.13 0.24
N SER A 6 -8.06 51.09 0.04
CA SER A 6 -8.62 50.33 1.17
C SER A 6 -8.67 48.84 0.85
N SER A 7 -7.67 48.18 1.43
CA SER A 7 -7.69 46.83 2.00
C SER A 7 -8.09 45.66 1.10
N GLU A 8 -7.05 44.96 0.62
CA GLU A 8 -7.10 43.52 0.36
C GLU A 8 -7.67 42.81 1.59
N LYS A 9 -8.94 42.39 1.50
CA LYS A 9 -9.57 41.54 2.50
C LYS A 9 -8.94 40.15 2.36
N ASN A 10 -7.94 39.91 3.19
CA ASN A 10 -7.23 38.65 3.34
C ASN A 10 -8.23 37.55 3.72
N MET A 11 -8.72 36.81 2.73
CA MET A 11 -9.64 35.71 2.91
C MET A 11 -8.84 34.49 3.39
N LYS A 12 -8.56 34.43 4.70
CA LYS A 12 -8.16 33.20 5.35
C LYS A 12 -9.34 32.22 5.24
N LYS A 13 -9.43 31.51 4.11
CA LYS A 13 -10.30 30.34 3.97
C LYS A 13 -9.76 29.30 4.93
N LYS A 14 -10.32 29.27 6.13
CA LYS A 14 -10.29 28.10 6.99
C LYS A 14 -11.05 27.04 6.19
N THR A 15 -10.32 26.20 5.44
CA THR A 15 -10.90 24.97 4.91
C THR A 15 -11.24 24.14 6.12
N GLU A 16 -12.45 24.29 6.62
CA GLU A 16 -13.12 23.30 7.44
C GLU A 16 -13.08 22.04 6.58
N LEU A 17 -12.09 21.19 6.85
CA LEU A 17 -12.07 19.84 6.31
C LEU A 17 -13.32 19.21 6.90
N ASN A 18 -14.35 19.08 6.07
CA ASN A 18 -15.59 18.45 6.47
C ASN A 18 -15.23 17.00 6.83
N ASP A 19 -15.08 16.71 8.12
CA ASP A 19 -14.73 15.39 8.65
C ASP A 19 -15.86 14.36 8.45
N GLU A 20 -16.96 14.79 7.81
CA GLU A 20 -18.08 13.94 7.45
C GLU A 20 -17.76 13.04 6.25
N LEU A 21 -18.02 11.74 6.44
CA LEU A 21 -18.00 10.77 5.35
C LEU A 21 -19.05 11.15 4.30
N ARG A 22 -18.68 11.02 3.01
CA ARG A 22 -19.64 11.27 1.93
C ARG A 22 -20.86 10.34 2.07
N PRO A 23 -22.07 10.77 1.65
CA PRO A 23 -23.30 9.99 1.79
C PRO A 23 -23.26 8.60 1.15
N GLU A 24 -22.39 8.38 0.17
CA GLU A 24 -22.19 7.08 -0.48
C GLU A 24 -21.43 6.08 0.41
N TYR A 25 -20.65 6.55 1.40
CA TYR A 25 -19.86 5.73 2.33
C TYR A 25 -20.64 5.27 3.56
N LYS A 26 -21.82 4.70 3.34
CA LYS A 26 -22.60 4.08 4.43
C LYS A 26 -21.98 2.73 4.81
N MET A 27 -21.20 2.70 5.91
CA MET A 27 -20.52 1.48 6.37
C MET A 27 -21.44 0.27 6.52
N LYS A 28 -22.67 0.45 7.01
CA LYS A 28 -23.63 -0.64 7.22
C LYS A 28 -24.05 -1.32 5.90
N SER A 29 -24.11 -0.58 4.79
CA SER A 29 -24.39 -1.16 3.47
C SER A 29 -23.12 -1.69 2.80
N LEU A 30 -22.00 -0.98 2.92
CA LEU A 30 -20.73 -1.37 2.29
C LEU A 30 -20.11 -2.64 2.90
N LEU A 31 -20.30 -2.86 4.21
CA LEU A 31 -19.75 -3.99 4.95
C LEU A 31 -20.80 -5.08 5.20
N LYS A 32 -21.93 -5.07 4.49
CA LYS A 32 -22.96 -6.11 4.62
C LYS A 32 -22.35 -7.47 4.22
N GLY A 33 -22.18 -8.36 5.19
CA GLY A 33 -21.49 -9.65 4.99
C GLY A 33 -19.95 -9.57 5.05
N GLY A 34 -19.40 -8.43 5.45
CA GLY A 34 -17.96 -8.27 5.68
C GLY A 34 -17.50 -9.11 6.87
N VAL A 35 -16.50 -9.96 6.65
CA VAL A 35 -15.88 -10.79 7.71
C VAL A 35 -14.68 -10.05 8.28
N ARG A 36 -14.68 -9.82 9.61
CA ARG A 36 -13.54 -9.20 10.31
C ARG A 36 -12.31 -10.08 10.12
N GLY A 37 -11.22 -9.48 9.64
CA GLY A 37 -9.95 -10.19 9.46
C GLY A 37 -9.92 -11.17 8.29
N LYS A 38 -10.79 -11.04 7.27
CA LYS A 38 -10.82 -11.88 6.06
C LYS A 38 -9.44 -12.17 5.44
N TYR A 39 -8.52 -11.21 5.50
CA TYR A 39 -7.15 -11.34 5.00
C TYR A 39 -6.08 -11.22 6.10
N ALA A 40 -6.46 -11.14 7.37
CA ALA A 40 -5.53 -10.98 8.47
C ALA A 40 -4.55 -12.15 8.58
N ALA A 41 -5.02 -13.38 8.34
CA ALA A 41 -4.16 -14.56 8.31
C ALA A 41 -3.16 -14.52 7.14
N ARG A 42 -3.60 -14.12 5.93
CA ARG A 42 -2.73 -13.99 4.75
C ARG A 42 -1.68 -12.91 4.94
N TYR A 43 -2.07 -11.80 5.55
CA TYR A 43 -1.15 -10.71 5.88
C TYR A 43 -0.13 -11.13 6.96
N ARG A 44 -0.59 -11.80 8.03
CA ARG A 44 0.28 -12.31 9.11
C ARG A 44 1.22 -13.41 8.66
N ALA A 45 0.82 -14.23 7.68
CA ALA A 45 1.71 -15.19 7.06
C ALA A 45 2.94 -14.50 6.46
N GLY A 46 2.82 -13.21 6.11
CA GLY A 46 3.89 -12.41 5.56
C GLY A 46 4.35 -12.93 4.20
N THR A 47 5.10 -12.12 3.49
CA THR A 47 6.01 -12.61 2.45
C THR A 47 7.41 -12.51 3.02
N ASN A 48 8.13 -13.62 3.05
CA ASN A 48 9.52 -13.61 3.50
C ASN A 48 10.37 -13.02 2.36
N LEU A 49 10.63 -11.70 2.44
CA LEU A 49 11.45 -11.00 1.47
C LEU A 49 12.92 -11.17 1.85
N VAL A 50 13.69 -11.75 0.93
CA VAL A 50 15.13 -11.92 1.08
C VAL A 50 15.82 -11.11 0.00
N LEU A 51 16.71 -10.20 0.41
CA LEU A 51 17.53 -9.44 -0.52
C LEU A 51 18.63 -10.36 -1.09
N LEU A 52 18.66 -10.50 -2.41
CA LEU A 52 19.73 -11.21 -3.10
C LEU A 52 20.93 -10.30 -3.28
N GLU A 53 22.13 -10.89 -3.28
CA GLU A 53 23.33 -10.18 -3.70
C GLU A 53 23.21 -9.71 -5.16
N PRO A 54 23.83 -8.58 -5.54
CA PRO A 54 23.69 -8.01 -6.88
C PRO A 54 24.07 -8.98 -8.01
N GLU A 55 25.10 -9.79 -7.81
CA GLU A 55 25.55 -10.76 -8.80
C GLU A 55 24.53 -11.90 -8.99
N VAL A 56 23.91 -12.36 -7.90
CA VAL A 56 22.84 -13.37 -7.95
C VAL A 56 21.58 -12.79 -8.60
N ALA A 57 21.23 -11.55 -8.28
CA ALA A 57 20.10 -10.87 -8.89
C ALA A 57 20.29 -10.63 -10.41
N LYS A 58 21.53 -10.42 -10.88
CA LYS A 58 21.84 -10.34 -12.32
C LYS A 58 21.70 -11.70 -13.01
N ALA A 59 22.07 -12.78 -12.34
CA ALA A 59 21.98 -14.14 -12.89
C ALA A 59 20.53 -14.64 -13.01
N PHE A 60 19.63 -14.19 -12.13
CA PHE A 60 18.24 -14.62 -12.11
C PHE A 60 17.27 -13.45 -12.38
N PRO A 61 16.60 -13.42 -13.55
CA PRO A 61 15.77 -12.29 -13.96
C PRO A 61 14.43 -12.19 -13.21
N ASN A 62 13.99 -13.24 -12.50
CA ASN A 62 12.74 -13.23 -11.73
C ASN A 62 12.73 -14.23 -10.57
N GLU A 63 11.76 -14.06 -9.66
CA GLU A 63 11.55 -14.90 -8.48
C GLU A 63 11.28 -16.39 -8.83
N LYS A 64 10.66 -16.67 -9.98
CA LYS A 64 10.33 -18.03 -10.39
C LYS A 64 11.62 -18.82 -10.68
N ALA A 65 12.57 -18.20 -11.40
CA ALA A 65 13.85 -18.81 -11.72
C ALA A 65 14.68 -19.10 -10.46
N VAL A 66 14.72 -18.17 -9.50
CA VAL A 66 15.40 -18.37 -8.21
C VAL A 66 14.77 -19.54 -7.44
N ASN A 67 13.44 -19.54 -7.33
CA ASN A 67 12.72 -20.55 -6.56
C ASN A 67 12.84 -21.95 -7.18
N GLU A 68 12.86 -22.06 -8.50
CA GLU A 68 13.09 -23.34 -9.18
C GLU A 68 14.51 -23.87 -8.94
N ALA A 69 15.53 -23.02 -9.04
CA ALA A 69 16.91 -23.39 -8.75
C ALA A 69 17.07 -23.87 -7.30
N LEU A 70 16.52 -23.12 -6.32
CA LEU A 70 16.58 -23.52 -4.91
C LEU A 70 15.85 -24.83 -4.63
N LYS A 71 14.71 -25.09 -5.29
CA LYS A 71 14.01 -26.38 -5.18
C LYS A 71 14.87 -27.55 -5.68
N LEU A 72 15.62 -27.36 -6.77
CA LEU A 72 16.53 -28.39 -7.27
C LEU A 72 17.64 -28.67 -6.24
N VAL A 73 18.24 -27.63 -5.66
CA VAL A 73 19.26 -27.78 -4.60
C VAL A 73 18.70 -28.54 -3.39
N ILE A 74 17.47 -28.25 -2.95
CA ILE A 74 16.83 -28.97 -1.85
C ILE A 74 16.66 -30.46 -2.20
N LYS A 75 16.21 -30.79 -3.42
CA LYS A 75 16.06 -32.18 -3.87
C LYS A 75 17.39 -32.92 -3.91
N LEU A 76 18.45 -32.25 -4.39
CA LEU A 76 19.79 -32.82 -4.43
C LEU A 76 20.35 -33.09 -3.02
N LYS A 77 20.03 -32.25 -2.05
CA LYS A 77 20.44 -32.40 -0.64
C LYS A 77 19.70 -33.52 0.09
N GLN A 78 18.55 -33.96 -0.40
CA GLN A 78 17.73 -35.02 0.22
C GLN A 78 18.14 -36.44 -0.22
N VAL A 79 19.18 -36.55 -1.05
CA VAL A 79 19.88 -37.80 -1.38
C VAL A 79 21.11 -37.92 -0.49
#